data_AF-A0A4Y2C2T4-F1
#
_entry.id   AF-A0A4Y2C2T4-F1
#
_cell.length_a   1.000
_cell.length_b   1.000
_cell.length_c   1.000
_cell.angle_alpha   90.00
_cell.angle_beta   90.00
_cell.angle_gamma   90.00
#
_symmetry.space_group_name_H-M   'P 1'
#
loop_
_entity.id
_entity.type
_entity.pdbx_description
1 polymer ?
#
loop_
_entity_poly.entity_id
_entity_poly.type
_entity_poly.pdbx_seq_one_letter_code
_entity_poly.pdbx_strand_id
1 'polypeptide(L)'
;MTITELNRKQTAYKNKLKKIEQFVNSFQYVDETKDCIELTSKLNSINDILKELDNLQNDYCSLPDKVELNNSLEILSDMEEDAEKFKVSILVFLSKYEEQKTENAKLSPKSHIKLPDLPLPTFSGKFQEFENFKTQFMSAIGNNDSLNESQKLMYLKSALKNEAALIQSDQDNFDSLLKALEN
;
A
#
# COMPACT_ATOMS: atom_id res chain seq x y z
N MET A 1 -26.21 36.11 -3.29
CA MET A 1 -26.24 36.06 -1.80
C MET A 1 -25.83 37.41 -1.26
N THR A 2 -26.30 37.76 -0.07
CA THR A 2 -25.86 38.93 0.67
C THR A 2 -24.61 38.61 1.49
N ILE A 3 -23.77 39.60 1.80
CA ILE A 3 -22.59 39.43 2.67
C ILE A 3 -22.96 38.81 4.03
N THR A 4 -24.13 39.14 4.58
CA THR A 4 -24.63 38.58 5.85
C THR A 4 -24.89 37.07 5.74
N GLU A 5 -25.44 36.61 4.61
CA GLU A 5 -25.65 35.17 4.37
C GLU A 5 -24.33 34.42 4.23
N LEU A 6 -23.35 35.01 3.54
CA LEU A 6 -22.01 34.42 3.38
C LEU A 6 -21.29 34.33 4.73
N ASN A 7 -21.31 35.41 5.53
CA ASN A 7 -20.70 35.42 6.87
C ASN A 7 -21.35 34.38 7.80
N ARG A 8 -22.66 34.14 7.66
CA ARG A 8 -23.37 33.10 8.40
C ARG A 8 -22.90 31.70 7.98
N LYS A 9 -22.70 31.45 6.68
CA LYS A 9 -22.13 30.19 6.17
C LYS A 9 -20.70 30.00 6.67
N GLN A 10 -19.86 31.03 6.58
CA GLN A 10 -18.49 31.03 7.09
C GLN A 10 -18.45 30.61 8.57
N THR A 11 -19.29 31.23 9.41
CA THR A 11 -19.41 30.88 10.83
C THR A 11 -19.83 29.42 11.04
N ALA A 12 -20.75 28.91 10.21
CA ALA A 12 -21.17 27.51 10.29
C ALA A 12 -20.03 26.54 9.94
N TYR A 13 -19.24 26.83 8.91
CA TYR A 13 -18.08 26.01 8.54
C TYR A 13 -16.97 26.08 9.60
N LYS A 14 -16.71 27.26 10.17
CA LYS A 14 -15.78 27.43 11.30
C LYS A 14 -16.16 26.54 12.48
N ASN A 15 -17.45 26.48 12.82
CA ASN A 15 -17.94 25.61 13.89
C ASN A 15 -17.80 24.12 13.57
N LYS A 16 -17.95 23.73 12.30
CA LYS A 16 -17.71 22.33 11.86
C LYS A 16 -16.23 21.97 11.98
N LEU A 17 -15.33 22.85 11.53
CA LEU A 17 -13.89 22.65 11.67
C LEU A 17 -13.47 22.52 13.12
N LYS A 18 -13.99 23.36 14.02
CA LYS A 18 -13.72 23.23 15.47
C LYS A 18 -14.11 21.86 16.05
N LYS A 19 -15.19 21.25 15.58
CA LYS A 19 -15.58 19.88 16.01
C LYS A 19 -14.61 18.82 15.47
N ILE A 20 -14.05 19.04 14.29
CA ILE A 20 -13.05 18.15 13.69
C ILE A 20 -11.71 18.31 14.41
N GLU A 21 -11.29 19.54 14.69
CA GLU A 21 -10.13 19.85 15.52
C GLU A 21 -10.20 19.12 16.87
N GLN A 22 -11.33 19.24 17.57
CA GLN A 22 -11.56 18.54 18.83
C GLN A 22 -11.39 17.03 18.68
N PHE A 23 -11.98 16.45 17.63
CA PHE A 23 -11.84 15.03 17.34
C PHE A 23 -10.36 14.65 17.12
N VAL A 24 -9.66 15.35 16.21
CA VAL A 24 -8.25 15.09 15.88
C VAL A 24 -7.36 15.18 17.12
N ASN A 25 -7.55 16.20 17.96
CA ASN A 25 -6.76 16.41 19.16
C ASN A 25 -7.02 15.37 20.26
N SER A 26 -8.24 14.80 20.33
CA SER A 26 -8.60 13.78 21.31
C SER A 26 -8.51 12.35 20.80
N PHE A 27 -8.23 12.16 19.51
CA PHE A 27 -8.30 10.85 18.86
C PHE A 27 -7.24 9.90 19.45
N GLN A 28 -7.66 8.69 19.82
CA GLN A 28 -6.82 7.60 20.31
C GLN A 28 -7.35 6.30 19.72
N TYR A 29 -6.46 5.35 19.41
CA TYR A 29 -6.86 4.04 18.93
C TYR A 29 -7.47 3.22 20.07
N VAL A 30 -8.68 2.72 19.86
CA VAL A 30 -9.44 1.92 20.84
C VAL A 30 -10.04 0.68 20.18
N ASP A 31 -10.65 0.82 19.00
CA ASP A 31 -11.31 -0.26 18.26
C ASP A 31 -10.98 -0.12 16.77
N GLU A 32 -10.17 -1.03 16.26
CA GLU A 32 -9.65 -1.01 14.88
C GLU A 32 -10.70 -0.76 13.80
N THR A 33 -11.89 -1.34 13.92
CA THR A 33 -12.92 -1.20 12.88
C THR A 33 -13.67 0.12 13.05
N LYS A 34 -14.05 0.45 14.28
CA LYS A 34 -14.77 1.69 14.58
C LYS A 34 -13.90 2.92 14.28
N ASP A 35 -12.64 2.89 14.66
CA ASP A 35 -11.67 3.97 14.47
C ASP A 35 -11.46 4.29 12.99
N CYS A 36 -11.31 3.25 12.15
CA CYS A 36 -11.17 3.41 10.70
C CYS A 36 -12.42 4.05 10.08
N ILE A 37 -13.62 3.63 10.50
CA ILE A 37 -14.88 4.21 10.04
C ILE A 37 -15.01 5.67 10.48
N GLU A 38 -14.69 6.00 11.74
CA GLU A 38 -14.74 7.36 12.26
C GLU A 38 -13.76 8.28 11.52
N LEU A 39 -12.50 7.86 11.37
CA LEU A 39 -11.47 8.58 10.63
C LEU A 39 -11.90 8.84 9.18
N THR A 40 -12.39 7.81 8.48
CA THR A 40 -12.86 7.92 7.09
C THR A 40 -14.05 8.88 6.97
N SER A 41 -14.99 8.81 7.91
CA SER A 41 -16.15 9.72 7.97
C SER A 41 -15.73 11.18 8.17
N LYS A 42 -14.76 11.42 9.06
CA LYS A 42 -14.19 12.76 9.29
C LYS A 42 -13.41 13.26 8.09
N LEU A 43 -12.63 12.40 7.41
CA LEU A 43 -11.93 12.74 6.19
C LEU A 43 -12.88 13.23 5.09
N ASN A 44 -13.98 12.49 4.86
CA ASN A 44 -15.01 12.89 3.90
C ASN A 44 -15.64 14.23 4.27
N SER A 45 -15.93 14.42 5.57
CA SER A 45 -16.46 15.69 6.07
C SER A 45 -15.51 16.87 5.82
N ILE A 46 -14.19 16.68 5.96
CA ILE A 46 -13.21 17.73 5.65
C ILE A 46 -13.20 18.03 4.15
N ASN A 47 -13.17 17.00 3.30
CA ASN A 47 -13.18 17.19 1.85
C ASN A 47 -14.42 17.95 1.37
N ASP A 48 -15.58 17.70 1.98
CA ASP A 48 -16.80 18.45 1.69
C ASP A 48 -16.71 19.89 2.20
N ILE A 49 -16.13 20.14 3.38
CA ILE A 49 -15.89 21.50 3.89
C ILE A 49 -14.96 22.27 2.94
N LEU A 50 -13.85 21.69 2.49
CA LEU A 50 -12.90 22.34 1.58
C LEU A 50 -13.58 22.78 0.27
N LYS A 51 -14.41 21.92 -0.34
CA LYS A 51 -15.20 22.29 -1.53
C LYS A 51 -16.16 23.44 -1.25
N GLU A 52 -16.81 23.41 -0.09
CA GLU A 52 -17.74 24.47 0.31
C GLU A 52 -17.05 25.80 0.64
N LEU A 53 -15.81 25.76 1.13
CA LEU A 53 -14.99 26.97 1.34
C LEU A 53 -14.58 27.59 0.01
N ASP A 54 -14.15 26.79 -0.96
CA ASP A 54 -13.84 27.27 -2.33
C ASP A 54 -15.08 27.91 -2.99
N ASN A 55 -16.24 27.25 -2.91
CA ASN A 55 -17.51 27.82 -3.37
C ASN A 55 -17.83 29.16 -2.66
N LEU A 56 -17.62 29.21 -1.35
CA LEU A 56 -17.90 30.40 -0.54
C LEU A 56 -16.93 31.55 -0.87
N GLN A 57 -15.65 31.25 -1.13
CA GLN A 57 -14.67 32.23 -1.58
C GLN A 57 -15.07 32.82 -2.94
N ASN A 58 -15.48 31.97 -3.89
CA ASN A 58 -16.00 32.40 -5.18
C ASN A 58 -17.24 33.30 -5.04
N ASP A 59 -18.16 32.97 -4.12
CA ASP A 59 -19.33 33.79 -3.81
C ASP A 59 -18.93 35.18 -3.23
N TYR A 60 -17.91 35.24 -2.36
CA TYR A 60 -17.39 36.51 -1.84
C TYR A 60 -16.76 37.36 -2.94
N CYS A 61 -15.91 36.76 -3.78
CA CYS A 61 -15.26 37.45 -4.90
C CYS A 61 -16.24 37.97 -5.96
N SER A 62 -17.46 37.43 -5.99
CA SER A 62 -18.53 37.86 -6.90
C SER A 62 -19.32 39.06 -6.38
N LEU A 63 -19.07 39.53 -5.15
CA LEU A 63 -19.74 40.71 -4.59
C LEU A 63 -19.18 42.02 -5.19
N PRO A 64 -19.96 43.11 -5.19
CA PRO A 64 -19.49 44.40 -5.71
C PRO A 64 -18.32 44.98 -4.91
N ASP A 65 -17.35 45.61 -5.58
CA ASP A 65 -16.09 46.18 -5.01
C ASP A 65 -16.25 47.12 -3.81
N LYS A 66 -17.44 47.71 -3.64
CA LYS A 66 -17.77 48.61 -2.50
C LYS A 66 -17.97 47.87 -1.18
N VAL A 67 -17.95 46.55 -1.18
CA VAL A 67 -18.11 45.71 0.01
C VAL A 67 -16.73 45.42 0.59
N GLU A 68 -16.50 45.75 1.86
CA GLU A 68 -15.25 45.40 2.56
C GLU A 68 -15.22 43.89 2.84
N LEU A 69 -14.23 43.20 2.25
CA LEU A 69 -14.14 41.73 2.28
C LEU A 69 -12.84 41.19 2.88
N ASN A 70 -11.82 42.03 3.09
CA ASN A 70 -10.47 41.56 3.41
C ASN A 70 -10.44 40.64 4.65
N ASN A 71 -11.13 41.04 5.72
CA ASN A 71 -11.25 40.24 6.93
C ASN A 71 -11.98 38.89 6.68
N SER A 72 -13.04 38.88 5.88
CA SER A 72 -13.76 37.64 5.57
C SER A 72 -12.92 36.66 4.74
N LEU A 73 -12.16 37.17 3.77
CA LEU A 73 -11.27 36.36 2.92
C LEU A 73 -10.07 35.83 3.70
N GLU A 74 -9.48 36.63 4.60
CA GLU A 74 -8.40 36.19 5.51
C GLU A 74 -8.88 35.04 6.40
N ILE A 75 -10.06 35.18 7.02
CA ILE A 75 -10.65 34.10 7.84
C ILE A 75 -10.91 32.84 7.00
N LEU A 76 -11.29 32.95 5.73
CA LEU A 76 -11.45 31.76 4.86
C LEU A 76 -10.11 31.07 4.60
N SER A 77 -9.07 31.84 4.29
CA SER A 77 -7.72 31.32 4.08
C SER A 77 -7.23 30.56 5.32
N ASP A 78 -7.41 31.13 6.52
CA ASP A 78 -7.06 30.46 7.78
C ASP A 78 -7.82 29.15 7.96
N MET A 79 -9.12 29.16 7.64
CA MET A 79 -9.98 27.97 7.74
C MET A 79 -9.57 26.86 6.76
N GLU A 80 -9.12 27.22 5.55
CA GLU A 80 -8.61 26.28 4.56
C GLU A 80 -7.30 25.63 5.00
N GLU A 81 -6.37 26.43 5.54
CA GLU A 81 -5.11 25.93 6.10
C GLU A 81 -5.37 24.95 7.26
N ASP A 82 -6.26 25.32 8.19
CA ASP A 82 -6.67 24.45 9.30
C ASP A 82 -7.31 23.14 8.78
N ALA A 83 -8.20 23.23 7.80
CA ALA A 83 -8.86 22.07 7.21
C ALA A 83 -7.84 21.09 6.59
N GLU A 84 -6.86 21.61 5.84
CA GLU A 84 -5.83 20.78 5.22
C GLU A 84 -4.91 20.15 6.27
N LYS A 85 -4.56 20.89 7.34
CA LYS A 85 -3.81 20.35 8.48
C LYS A 85 -4.53 19.20 9.17
N PHE A 86 -5.84 19.33 9.40
CA PHE A 86 -6.64 18.25 9.99
C PHE A 86 -6.76 17.05 9.05
N LYS A 87 -6.90 17.29 7.74
CA LYS A 87 -6.92 16.23 6.72
C LYS A 87 -5.63 15.42 6.72
N VAL A 88 -4.48 16.08 6.72
CA VAL A 88 -3.17 15.43 6.83
C VAL A 88 -3.09 14.60 8.11
N SER A 89 -3.52 15.14 9.24
CA SER A 89 -3.51 14.42 10.52
C SER A 89 -4.35 13.13 10.47
N ILE A 90 -5.55 13.20 9.89
CA ILE A 90 -6.42 12.03 9.71
C ILE A 90 -5.82 11.00 8.76
N LEU A 91 -5.22 11.45 7.64
CA LEU A 91 -4.54 10.55 6.70
C LEU A 91 -3.36 9.83 7.35
N VAL A 92 -2.60 10.51 8.21
CA VAL A 92 -1.52 9.90 9.00
C VAL A 92 -2.07 8.86 9.99
N PHE A 93 -3.25 9.08 10.57
CA PHE A 93 -3.89 8.06 11.40
C PHE A 93 -4.33 6.85 10.57
N LEU A 94 -4.93 7.07 9.40
CA LEU A 94 -5.35 6.00 8.50
C LEU A 94 -4.16 5.20 7.95
N SER A 95 -3.04 5.83 7.62
CA SER A 95 -1.86 5.12 7.10
C SER A 95 -1.24 4.18 8.16
N LYS A 96 -1.16 4.65 9.41
CA LYS A 96 -0.67 3.83 10.53
C LYS A 96 -1.56 2.60 10.77
N TYR A 97 -2.85 2.71 10.53
CA TYR A 97 -3.77 1.58 10.58
C TYR A 97 -3.47 0.53 9.49
N GLU A 98 -3.23 0.97 8.25
CA GLU A 98 -2.89 0.05 7.15
C GLU A 98 -1.56 -0.70 7.39
N GLU A 99 -0.58 -0.02 7.99
CA GLU A 99 0.70 -0.62 8.39
C GLU A 99 0.49 -1.73 9.45
N GLN A 100 -0.30 -1.47 10.49
CA GLN A 100 -0.61 -2.46 11.55
C GLN A 100 -1.37 -3.68 11.01
N LYS A 101 -2.31 -3.48 10.08
CA LYS A 101 -3.02 -4.57 9.41
C LYS A 101 -2.08 -5.45 8.58
N THR A 102 -1.09 -4.84 7.93
CA THR A 102 -0.13 -5.56 7.08
C THR A 102 0.88 -6.36 7.91
N GLU A 103 1.26 -5.87 9.09
CA GLU A 103 2.08 -6.65 10.05
C GLU A 103 1.30 -7.83 10.65
N ASN A 104 0.03 -7.63 11.04
CA ASN A 104 -0.81 -8.71 11.56
C ASN A 104 -1.16 -9.75 10.47
N ALA A 105 -1.30 -9.34 9.21
CA ALA A 105 -1.48 -10.26 8.08
C ALA A 105 -0.23 -11.11 7.79
N LYS A 106 0.98 -10.59 8.07
CA LYS A 106 2.23 -11.36 7.99
C LYS A 106 2.36 -12.42 9.09
N LEU A 107 1.66 -12.24 10.23
CA LEU A 107 1.62 -13.17 11.36
C LEU A 107 0.47 -14.18 11.29
N SER A 108 -0.53 -13.95 10.44
CA SER A 108 -1.50 -14.98 10.13
C SER A 108 -0.78 -16.10 9.35
N PRO A 109 -0.78 -17.36 9.84
CA PRO A 109 -0.28 -18.45 9.03
C PRO A 109 -1.17 -18.47 7.81
N LYS A 110 -0.62 -18.14 6.63
CA LYS A 110 -1.23 -18.51 5.36
C LYS A 110 -1.68 -19.95 5.57
N SER A 111 -2.97 -20.21 5.43
CA SER A 111 -3.49 -21.57 5.41
C SER A 111 -2.86 -22.24 4.20
N HIS A 112 -1.64 -22.72 4.39
CA HIS A 112 -0.97 -23.62 3.49
C HIS A 112 -1.83 -24.86 3.52
N ILE A 113 -2.78 -24.93 2.59
CA ILE A 113 -3.26 -26.22 2.10
C ILE A 113 -1.97 -26.99 1.84
N LYS A 114 -1.67 -27.97 2.70
CA LYS A 114 -0.56 -28.88 2.48
C LYS A 114 -0.96 -29.73 1.29
N LEU A 115 -0.65 -29.22 0.10
CA LEU A 115 -0.65 -30.01 -1.11
C LEU A 115 0.31 -31.18 -0.87
N PRO A 116 0.02 -32.39 -1.39
CA PRO A 116 0.99 -33.48 -1.38
C PRO A 116 2.32 -32.96 -1.93
N ASP A 117 3.44 -33.38 -1.34
CA ASP A 117 4.76 -33.00 -1.82
C ASP A 117 4.86 -33.31 -3.32
N LEU A 118 4.99 -32.26 -4.13
CA LEU A 118 5.17 -32.43 -5.56
C LEU A 118 6.55 -33.09 -5.74
N PRO A 119 6.65 -34.24 -6.43
CA PRO A 119 7.94 -34.86 -6.66
C PRO A 119 8.85 -33.89 -7.42
N LEU A 120 10.09 -33.73 -6.97
CA LEU A 120 11.05 -32.90 -7.67
C LEU A 120 11.23 -33.44 -9.10
N PRO A 121 11.25 -32.56 -10.12
CA PRO A 121 11.48 -32.98 -11.49
C PRO A 121 12.88 -33.60 -11.58
N THR A 122 13.02 -34.63 -12.41
CA THR A 122 14.31 -35.28 -12.67
C THR A 122 14.71 -35.10 -14.12
N PHE A 123 16.01 -35.07 -14.39
CA PHE A 123 16.55 -34.90 -15.73
C PHE A 123 17.46 -36.07 -16.07
N SER A 124 17.16 -36.74 -17.19
CA SER A 124 17.89 -37.94 -17.61
C SER A 124 19.12 -37.65 -18.49
N GLY A 125 19.21 -36.43 -19.05
CA GLY A 125 20.21 -36.04 -20.04
C GLY A 125 19.66 -35.90 -21.46
N LYS A 126 18.40 -36.28 -21.71
CA LYS A 126 17.79 -36.10 -23.03
C LYS A 126 17.49 -34.64 -23.31
N PHE A 127 18.08 -34.11 -24.37
CA PHE A 127 17.87 -32.73 -24.83
C PHE A 127 16.39 -32.34 -24.95
N GLN A 128 15.54 -33.24 -25.45
CA GLN A 128 14.09 -33.00 -25.59
C GLN A 128 13.36 -32.77 -24.25
N GLU A 129 13.91 -33.29 -23.14
CA GLU A 129 13.33 -33.15 -21.80
C GLU A 129 13.83 -31.87 -21.08
N PHE A 130 14.89 -31.22 -21.59
CA PHE A 130 15.61 -30.16 -20.88
C PHE A 130 14.75 -28.92 -20.59
N GLU A 131 14.08 -28.36 -21.60
CA GLU A 131 13.27 -27.14 -21.41
C GLU A 131 12.13 -27.34 -20.40
N ASN A 132 11.49 -28.51 -20.45
CA ASN A 132 10.44 -28.86 -19.50
C ASN A 132 11.03 -29.05 -18.09
N PHE A 133 12.15 -29.75 -17.96
CA PHE A 133 12.86 -29.89 -16.70
C PHE A 133 13.27 -28.52 -16.11
N LYS A 134 13.94 -27.67 -16.89
CA LYS A 134 14.40 -26.33 -16.49
C LYS A 134 13.23 -25.48 -15.98
N THR A 135 12.12 -25.47 -16.71
CA THR A 135 10.92 -24.73 -16.30
C THR A 135 10.38 -25.22 -14.95
N GLN A 136 10.20 -26.53 -14.79
CA GLN A 136 9.69 -27.11 -13.55
C GLN A 136 10.66 -26.92 -12.37
N PHE A 137 11.96 -27.11 -12.60
CA PHE A 137 13.00 -26.99 -11.58
C PHE A 137 13.17 -25.53 -11.13
N MET A 138 13.18 -24.56 -12.06
CA MET A 138 13.25 -23.14 -11.71
C MET A 138 12.02 -22.70 -10.91
N SER A 139 10.83 -23.20 -11.26
CA SER A 139 9.61 -22.90 -10.49
C SER A 139 9.62 -23.49 -9.08
N ALA A 140 10.20 -24.68 -8.89
CA ALA A 140 10.20 -25.36 -7.59
C ALA A 140 11.35 -24.95 -6.67
N ILE A 141 12.55 -24.77 -7.24
CA ILE A 141 13.82 -24.59 -6.51
C ILE A 141 14.57 -23.33 -6.94
N GLY A 142 14.75 -23.10 -8.25
CA GLY A 142 15.61 -22.02 -8.74
C GLY A 142 15.19 -20.62 -8.30
N ASN A 143 13.87 -20.36 -8.31
CA ASN A 143 13.24 -19.10 -7.92
C ASN A 143 12.80 -19.09 -6.44
N ASN A 144 13.21 -20.07 -5.65
CA ASN A 144 12.84 -20.15 -4.23
C ASN A 144 13.83 -19.34 -3.37
N ASP A 145 13.42 -18.15 -2.95
CA ASP A 145 14.24 -17.22 -2.14
C ASP A 145 14.58 -17.75 -0.74
N SER A 146 13.90 -18.79 -0.26
CA SER A 146 14.21 -19.44 1.03
C SER A 146 15.41 -20.39 0.96
N LEU A 147 15.84 -20.76 -0.25
CA LEU A 147 17.00 -21.61 -0.48
C LEU A 147 18.19 -20.76 -0.93
N ASN A 148 19.34 -20.98 -0.30
CA ASN A 148 20.59 -20.37 -0.76
C ASN A 148 21.15 -21.11 -2.00
N GLU A 149 22.13 -20.49 -2.65
CA GLU A 149 22.74 -21.03 -3.88
C GLU A 149 23.34 -22.43 -3.73
N SER A 150 23.97 -22.74 -2.59
CA SER A 150 24.51 -24.07 -2.32
C SER A 150 23.40 -25.13 -2.19
N GLN A 151 22.27 -24.78 -1.58
CA GLN A 151 21.11 -25.68 -1.47
C GLN A 151 20.49 -25.92 -2.85
N LYS A 152 20.32 -24.87 -3.66
CA LYS A 152 19.80 -25.00 -5.04
C LYS A 152 20.70 -25.89 -5.89
N LEU A 153 22.03 -25.72 -5.79
CA LEU A 153 23.01 -26.58 -6.44
C LEU A 153 22.88 -28.04 -6.00
N MET A 154 22.72 -28.31 -4.70
CA MET A 154 22.58 -29.66 -4.17
C MET A 154 21.29 -30.32 -4.68
N TYR A 155 20.18 -29.58 -4.73
CA TYR A 155 18.94 -30.07 -5.35
C TYR A 155 19.13 -30.35 -6.84
N LEU A 156 19.81 -29.47 -7.58
CA LEU A 156 20.05 -29.64 -9.00
C LEU A 156 20.83 -30.93 -9.25
N LYS A 157 21.95 -31.13 -8.54
CA LYS A 157 22.74 -32.38 -8.61
C LYS A 157 21.90 -33.62 -8.28
N SER A 158 20.99 -33.52 -7.30
CA SER A 158 20.13 -34.65 -6.91
C SER A 158 19.08 -35.01 -7.98
N ALA A 159 18.66 -34.03 -8.79
CA ALA A 159 17.67 -34.18 -9.84
C ALA A 159 18.25 -34.79 -11.14
N LEU A 160 19.56 -34.70 -11.34
CA LEU A 160 20.25 -35.32 -12.48
C LEU A 160 20.31 -36.84 -12.29
N LYS A 161 19.91 -37.57 -13.33
CA LYS A 161 19.90 -39.04 -13.41
C LYS A 161 20.59 -39.49 -14.68
N ASN A 162 21.05 -40.74 -14.70
CA ASN A 162 21.66 -41.36 -15.87
C ASN A 162 22.80 -40.51 -16.46
N GLU A 163 22.74 -40.18 -17.75
CA GLU A 163 23.75 -39.41 -18.47
C GLU A 163 23.92 -38.00 -17.90
N ALA A 164 22.83 -37.36 -17.48
CA ALA A 164 22.91 -36.04 -16.86
C ALA A 164 23.72 -36.03 -15.55
N ALA A 165 23.73 -37.13 -14.80
CA ALA A 165 24.47 -37.21 -13.53
C ALA A 165 26.00 -37.20 -13.73
N LEU A 166 26.47 -37.42 -14.96
CA LEU A 166 27.88 -37.40 -15.33
C LEU A 166 28.34 -36.02 -15.83
N ILE A 167 27.42 -35.08 -16.06
CA ILE A 167 27.73 -33.74 -16.56
C ILE A 167 28.47 -32.96 -15.47
N GLN A 168 29.60 -32.36 -15.86
CA GLN A 168 30.40 -31.48 -15.01
C GLN A 168 30.37 -30.06 -15.56
N SER A 169 30.41 -29.09 -14.66
CA SER A 169 30.51 -27.67 -14.99
C SER A 169 31.89 -27.13 -14.65
N ASP A 170 32.27 -26.02 -15.29
CA ASP A 170 33.55 -25.35 -15.07
C ASP A 170 33.69 -24.80 -13.64
N GLN A 171 32.56 -24.45 -13.01
CA GLN A 171 32.50 -23.95 -11.64
C GLN A 171 31.47 -24.73 -10.82
N ASP A 172 31.73 -24.90 -9.53
CA ASP A 172 30.83 -25.57 -8.58
C ASP A 172 29.75 -24.60 -8.07
N ASN A 173 28.90 -24.13 -8.96
CA ASN A 173 27.75 -23.28 -8.65
C ASN A 173 26.52 -23.63 -9.50
N PHE A 174 25.36 -23.17 -9.05
CA PHE A 174 24.07 -23.49 -9.67
C PHE A 174 24.01 -23.06 -11.13
N ASP A 175 24.38 -21.82 -11.44
CA ASP A 175 24.30 -21.26 -12.78
C ASP A 175 25.20 -21.98 -13.79
N SER A 176 26.43 -22.31 -13.38
CA SER A 176 27.39 -23.00 -14.26
C SER A 176 26.95 -24.42 -14.55
N LEU A 177 26.41 -25.13 -13.55
CA LEU A 177 25.85 -26.47 -13.77
C LEU A 177 24.59 -26.41 -14.64
N LEU A 178 23.68 -25.48 -14.39
CA LEU A 178 22.46 -25.34 -15.19
C LEU A 178 22.78 -25.04 -16.66
N LYS A 179 23.79 -24.21 -16.91
CA LYS A 179 24.26 -23.90 -18.26
C LYS A 179 24.96 -25.09 -18.94
N ALA A 180 25.69 -25.92 -18.18
CA ALA A 180 26.34 -27.11 -18.72
C ALA A 180 25.32 -28.17 -19.20
N LEU A 181 24.10 -28.18 -18.63
CA LEU A 181 23.03 -29.10 -19.02
C LEU A 181 22.30 -28.70 -20.32
N GLU A 182 22.52 -27.47 -20.82
CA GLU A 182 21.89 -26.93 -22.04
C GLU A 182 22.68 -27.28 -23.32
N ASN A 183 23.94 -27.73 -23.18
CA ASN A 183 24.85 -28.04 -24.29
C ASN A 183 24.96 -29.55 -24.56
#